data_AF-A0A929VZW5-F1
#
_entry.id   AF-A0A929VZW5-F1
#
_cell.length_a   1.000
_cell.length_b   1.000
_cell.length_c   1.000
_cell.angle_alpha   90.00
_cell.angle_beta   90.00
_cell.angle_gamma   90.00
#
_symmetry.space_group_name_H-M   'P 1'
#
loop_
_entity.id
_entity.type
_entity.pdbx_description
1 polymer ?
#
loop_
_entity_poly.entity_id
_entity_poly.type
_entity_poly.pdbx_seq_one_letter_code
_entity_poly.pdbx_strand_id
1 'polypeptide(L)'
;MFLSRLLHRLIYTCRDTTLLLEKEDHVELSWVEHLRLRLHLLLCTPCTAYQRKRRALSRWMRKQTESLPSPAPKAVEELQERLREKMKLDRPESNG
;
A
#
# COMPACT_ATOMS: atom_id res chain seq x y z
N MET A 1 3.62 28.72 16.50
CA MET A 1 2.43 28.56 15.65
C MET A 1 2.52 29.42 14.37
N PHE A 2 3.69 29.48 13.71
CA PHE A 2 3.96 30.40 12.58
C PHE A 2 4.16 29.70 11.22
N LEU A 3 4.41 28.39 11.18
CA LEU A 3 4.59 27.62 9.94
C LEU A 3 3.27 27.40 9.15
N SER A 4 2.13 27.40 9.83
CA SER A 4 0.82 27.01 9.26
C SER A 4 0.33 27.89 8.11
N ARG A 5 0.77 29.15 8.02
CA ARG A 5 0.31 30.11 7.01
C ARG A 5 1.23 30.18 5.78
N LEU A 6 2.52 29.82 5.93
CA LEU A 6 3.47 29.76 4.82
C LEU A 6 3.33 28.44 4.03
N LEU A 7 3.03 27.35 4.74
CA LEU A 7 2.81 26.01 4.18
C LEU A 7 1.58 25.93 3.26
N HIS A 8 0.49 26.62 3.60
CA HIS A 8 -0.77 26.59 2.86
C HIS A 8 -0.67 27.14 1.43
N ARG A 9 0.34 27.97 1.13
CA ARG A 9 0.54 28.58 -0.21
C ARG A 9 1.56 27.85 -1.08
N LEU A 10 2.40 26.98 -0.52
CA LEU A 10 3.54 26.39 -1.22
C LEU A 10 3.53 24.85 -1.25
N ILE A 11 2.80 24.20 -0.35
CA ILE A 11 2.96 22.77 -0.06
C ILE A 11 1.57 22.12 -0.02
N TYR A 12 1.48 20.90 -0.58
CA TYR A 12 0.30 20.03 -0.52
C TYR A 12 -0.35 20.05 0.87
N THR A 13 -1.69 19.98 0.91
CA THR A 13 -2.39 19.88 2.20
C THR A 13 -1.97 18.57 2.89
N CYS A 14 -2.09 18.51 4.22
CA CYS A 14 -1.79 17.26 4.94
C CYS A 14 -2.62 16.08 4.41
N ARG A 15 -3.84 16.33 3.90
CA ARG A 15 -4.72 15.35 3.26
C ARG A 15 -4.12 14.80 1.96
N ASP A 16 -3.63 15.68 1.11
CA ASP A 16 -3.01 15.27 -0.15
C ASP A 16 -1.68 14.55 0.10
N THR A 17 -0.95 14.97 1.12
CA THR A 17 0.29 14.32 1.57
C THR A 17 -0.02 12.88 2.01
N THR A 18 -1.05 12.66 2.83
CA THR A 18 -1.46 11.30 3.22
C THR A 18 -1.88 10.46 2.02
N LEU A 19 -2.57 11.05 1.04
CA LEU A 19 -2.95 10.37 -0.19
C LEU A 19 -1.73 9.93 -1.02
N LEU A 20 -0.75 10.82 -1.18
CA LEU A 20 0.49 10.51 -1.89
C LEU A 20 1.33 9.45 -1.17
N LEU A 21 1.36 9.48 0.16
CA LEU A 21 1.99 8.44 0.98
C LEU A 21 1.37 7.07 0.73
N GLU A 22 0.05 7.00 0.55
CA GLU A 22 -0.65 5.74 0.27
C GLU A 22 -0.48 5.30 -1.17
N LYS A 23 -0.42 6.25 -2.10
CA LYS A 23 -0.13 5.99 -3.50
C LYS A 23 1.29 5.45 -3.71
N GLU A 24 2.28 5.92 -2.93
CA GLU A 24 3.68 5.45 -3.00
C GLU A 24 3.82 3.93 -2.87
N ASP A 25 2.91 3.28 -2.12
CA ASP A 25 2.98 1.83 -1.90
C ASP A 25 2.42 1.01 -3.08
N HIS A 26 1.67 1.62 -3.99
CA HIS A 26 0.97 0.95 -5.09
C HIS A 26 1.39 1.45 -6.48
N VAL A 27 1.91 2.68 -6.59
CA VAL A 27 2.24 3.34 -7.85
C VAL A 27 3.50 4.21 -7.67
N GLU A 28 4.36 4.25 -8.70
CA GLU A 28 5.52 5.14 -8.70
C GLU A 28 5.08 6.61 -8.72
N LEU A 29 5.55 7.37 -7.72
CA LEU A 29 5.36 8.82 -7.65
C LEU A 29 6.30 9.53 -8.62
N SER A 30 5.85 10.64 -9.19
CA SER A 30 6.75 11.53 -9.96
C SER A 30 7.82 12.13 -9.03
N TRP A 31 9.02 12.37 -9.58
CA TRP A 31 10.15 12.97 -8.85
C TRP A 31 9.78 14.26 -8.12
N VAL A 32 8.92 15.09 -8.72
CA VAL A 32 8.44 16.34 -8.14
C VAL A 32 7.54 16.09 -6.94
N GLU A 33 6.64 15.11 -7.03
CA GLU A 33 5.73 14.73 -5.95
C GLU A 33 6.53 14.19 -4.76
N HIS A 34 7.55 13.37 -5.03
CA HIS A 34 8.42 12.80 -4.03
C HIS A 34 9.27 13.85 -3.31
N LEU A 35 9.83 14.83 -4.04
CA LEU A 35 10.55 15.95 -3.44
C LEU A 35 9.63 16.79 -2.53
N ARG A 36 8.44 17.14 -3.03
CA ARG A 36 7.45 17.92 -2.29
C ARG A 36 6.96 17.18 -1.04
N LEU A 37 6.76 15.87 -1.14
CA LEU A 37 6.38 14.99 -0.03
C LEU A 37 7.46 14.98 1.06
N ARG A 38 8.73 14.82 0.68
CA ARG A 38 9.87 14.85 1.61
C ARG A 38 9.94 16.19 2.34
N LEU A 39 9.78 17.30 1.63
CA LEU A 39 9.77 18.64 2.25
C LEU A 39 8.62 18.78 3.26
N HIS A 40 7.41 18.33 2.91
CA HIS A 40 6.26 18.37 3.83
C HIS A 40 6.54 17.56 5.11
N LEU A 41 7.10 16.36 4.98
CA LEU A 41 7.40 15.48 6.12
C LEU A 41 8.51 15.99 7.04
N LEU A 42 9.40 16.87 6.56
CA LEU A 42 10.39 17.55 7.39
C LEU A 42 9.76 18.67 8.24
N LEU A 43 8.68 19.28 7.75
CA LEU A 43 8.04 20.45 8.35
C LEU A 43 6.82 20.08 9.22
N CYS A 44 6.19 18.94 8.95
CA CYS A 44 4.92 18.55 9.52
C CYS A 44 5.03 17.28 10.38
N THR A 45 5.27 17.48 11.68
CA THR A 45 5.37 16.42 12.69
C THR A 45 4.25 15.37 12.65
N PRO A 46 2.94 15.72 12.53
CA PRO A 46 1.89 14.70 12.51
C PRO A 46 1.98 13.80 11.26
N CYS A 47 2.34 14.35 10.11
CA CYS A 47 2.55 13.56 8.89
C CYS A 47 3.78 12.66 9.00
N THR A 48 4.86 13.13 9.64
CA THR A 48 6.04 12.31 9.95
C THR A 48 5.69 11.14 10.86
N ALA A 49 4.89 11.39 11.90
CA ALA A 49 4.42 10.35 12.82
C ALA A 49 3.54 9.32 12.11
N TYR A 50 2.64 9.76 11.23
CA TYR A 50 1.82 8.87 10.41
C TYR A 50 2.66 8.00 9.48
N GLN A 51 3.63 8.58 8.76
CA GLN A 51 4.56 7.83 7.91
C GLN A 51 5.30 6.74 8.70
N ARG A 52 5.78 7.08 9.90
CA ARG A 52 6.51 6.15 10.75
C ARG A 52 5.64 4.97 11.18
N LYS A 53 4.38 5.23 11.55
CA LYS A 53 3.40 4.18 11.91
C LYS A 53 3.12 3.25 10.74
N ARG A 54 2.87 3.81 9.54
CA ARG A 54 2.66 3.01 8.32
C ARG A 54 3.83 2.10 8.02
N ARG A 55 5.05 2.65 7.99
CA ARG A 55 6.27 1.87 7.75
C ARG A 55 6.48 0.78 8.81
N ALA A 56 6.13 1.04 10.07
CA ALA A 56 6.19 0.03 11.11
C ALA A 56 5.19 -1.11 10.88
N LEU A 57 3.96 -0.77 10.50
CA LEU A 57 2.93 -1.74 10.15
C LEU A 57 3.33 -2.60 8.94
N SER A 58 3.76 -1.98 7.84
CA SER A 58 4.17 -2.72 6.63
C SER A 58 5.35 -3.66 6.91
N ARG A 59 6.33 -3.21 7.72
CA ARG A 59 7.44 -4.09 8.16
C ARG A 59 6.96 -5.24 9.04
N TRP A 60 6.05 -4.97 9.96
CA TRP A 60 5.49 -6.02 10.82
C TRP A 60 4.74 -7.06 9.97
N MET A 61 3.88 -6.64 9.05
CA MET A 61 3.18 -7.54 8.14
C MET A 61 4.16 -8.36 7.28
N ARG A 62 5.16 -7.71 6.68
CA ARG A 62 6.19 -8.40 5.88
C ARG A 62 6.95 -9.44 6.69
N LYS A 63 7.30 -9.13 7.94
CA LYS A 63 7.98 -10.07 8.84
C LYS A 63 7.11 -11.29 9.17
N GLN A 64 5.80 -11.10 9.37
CA GLN A 64 4.87 -12.20 9.56
C GLN A 64 4.79 -13.08 8.30
N THR A 65 4.71 -12.47 7.12
CA THR A 65 4.65 -13.21 5.85
C THR A 65 5.96 -13.95 5.53
N GLU A 66 7.12 -13.35 5.78
CA GLU A 66 8.43 -14.01 5.58
C GLU A 66 8.67 -15.15 6.58
N SER A 67 8.02 -15.12 7.75
CA SER A 67 8.08 -16.21 8.73
C SER A 67 7.17 -17.39 8.38
N LEU A 68 6.26 -17.23 7.41
CA LEU A 68 5.46 -18.34 6.92
C LEU A 68 6.32 -19.20 5.99
N PRO A 69 6.35 -20.54 6.18
CA PRO A 69 7.00 -21.41 5.22
C PRO A 69 6.34 -21.22 3.86
N SER A 70 7.15 -21.08 2.81
CA SER A 70 6.63 -21.10 1.44
C SER A 70 5.81 -22.37 1.26
N PRO A 71 4.58 -22.29 0.74
CA PRO A 71 3.78 -23.48 0.53
C PRO A 71 4.56 -24.44 -0.37
N ALA A 72 4.58 -25.72 0.02
CA ALA A 72 5.23 -26.74 -0.78
C ALA A 72 4.63 -26.75 -2.20
N PRO A 73 5.41 -26.96 -3.26
CA PRO A 73 4.94 -26.90 -4.63
C PRO A 73 3.68 -27.75 -4.87
N LYS A 74 3.64 -28.95 -4.28
CA LYS A 74 2.50 -29.87 -4.34
C LYS A 74 1.21 -29.31 -3.74
N ALA A 75 1.31 -28.57 -2.63
CA ALA A 75 0.14 -27.97 -1.99
C ALA A 75 -0.44 -26.83 -2.84
N VAL A 76 0.42 -26.09 -3.57
CA VAL A 76 -0.02 -25.06 -4.51
C VAL A 76 -0.73 -25.68 -5.71
N GLU A 77 -0.17 -26.77 -6.26
CA GLU A 77 -0.75 -27.51 -7.38
C GLU A 77 -2.13 -28.08 -7.04
N GLU A 78 -2.27 -28.74 -5.87
CA GLU A 78 -3.54 -29.29 -5.39
C GLU A 78 -4.59 -28.21 -5.19
N LEU A 79 -4.21 -27.04 -4.65
CA LEU A 79 -5.10 -25.90 -4.51
C LEU A 79 -5.54 -25.34 -5.87
N GLN A 80 -4.63 -25.23 -6.84
CA GLN A 80 -4.95 -24.77 -8.19
C GLN A 80 -5.93 -25.72 -8.90
N GLU A 81 -5.76 -27.02 -8.71
CA GLU A 81 -6.65 -28.03 -9.28
C GLU A 81 -8.06 -27.93 -8.67
N ARG A 82 -8.17 -27.83 -7.34
CA ARG A 82 -9.45 -27.66 -6.63
C ARG A 82 -10.18 -26.37 -7.04
N LEU A 83 -9.45 -25.27 -7.25
CA LEU A 83 -10.01 -24.02 -7.75
C LEU A 83 -10.54 -24.17 -9.18
N ARG A 84 -9.76 -24.82 -10.05
CA ARG A 84 -10.16 -25.09 -11.44
C ARG A 84 -11.40 -25.96 -11.52
N GLU A 85 -11.50 -26.97 -10.67
CA GLU A 85 -12.67 -27.86 -10.59
C GLU A 85 -13.93 -27.08 -10.18
N LYS A 86 -13.84 -26.25 -9.12
CA LYS A 86 -14.97 -25.40 -8.70
C LYS A 86 -15.40 -24.40 -9.77
N MET A 87 -14.47 -23.80 -10.50
CA MET A 87 -14.81 -22.90 -11.62
C MET A 87 -15.44 -23.61 -12.82
N LYS A 88 -15.16 -24.91 -13.02
CA LYS A 88 -15.84 -25.73 -14.04
C LYS A 88 -17.25 -26.15 -13.60
N LEU A 89 -17.44 -26.40 -12.31
CA LEU A 89 -18.73 -26.78 -11.73
C LEU A 89 -19.74 -25.62 -11.73
N ASP A 90 -19.26 -24.38 -11.66
CA ASP A 90 -20.09 -23.16 -11.65
C ASP A 90 -20.38 -22.61 -13.06
N ARG A 91 -19.97 -23.30 -14.13
CA ARG A 91 -20.46 -22.98 -15.48
C ARG A 91 -21.90 -23.49 -15.56
N PRO A 92 -22.94 -22.64 -15.56
CA PRO A 92 -24.26 -23.11 -15.96
C PRO A 92 -24.08 -23.69 -17.36
N GLU A 93 -24.55 -24.92 -17.55
CA GLU A 93 -24.86 -25.39 -18.89
C GLU A 93 -25.78 -24.35 -19.51
N SER A 94 -25.21 -23.51 -20.37
CA SER A 94 -25.94 -22.71 -21.34
C SER A 94 -26.58 -23.70 -22.29
N ASN A 95 -27.69 -24.28 -21.84
CA ASN A 95 -28.54 -25.17 -22.59
C ASN A 95 -29.67 -24.32 -23.18
N GLY A 96 -29.77 -24.27 -24.50
CA GLY A 96 -30.89 -23.67 -25.25
C GLY A 96 -30.54 -22.38 -25.96
#